data_AF-A0A835JLT8-F1
#
_entry.id   AF-A0A835JLT8-F1
#
_cell.length_a   1.000
_cell.length_b   1.000
_cell.length_c   1.000
_cell.angle_alpha   90.00
_cell.angle_beta   90.00
_cell.angle_gamma   90.00
#
_symmetry.space_group_name_H-M   'P 1'
#
loop_
_entity.id
_entity.type
_entity.pdbx_description
1 polymer ?
#
loop_
_entity_poly.entity_id
_entity_poly.type
_entity_poly.pdbx_seq_one_letter_code
_entity_poly.pdbx_strand_id
1 'polypeptide(L)'
;MAAVSATCLRFQPLFSQLKKSSQAAAGLKPVALGWAKNTGFPSLKASRFRVSCAAKPETVDKVIEIVRKQLALTPETELTNESKFAALGADSLDTVEIVMALEEEFDINVEEENSQNITTVREAADMIDKLVQEKAGGGS
;
A
#
# COMPACT_ATOMS: atom_id res chain seq x y z
N MET A 1 8.97 -60.85 -20.14
CA MET A 1 9.06 -61.00 -18.67
C MET A 1 10.44 -60.50 -18.26
N ALA A 2 10.72 -59.44 -17.50
CA ALA A 2 10.04 -58.22 -17.05
C ALA A 2 11.21 -57.35 -16.53
N ALA A 3 11.27 -56.05 -16.85
CA ALA A 3 12.28 -55.14 -16.30
C ALA A 3 11.73 -53.72 -16.22
N VAL A 4 11.46 -53.24 -15.01
CA VAL A 4 11.52 -51.82 -14.66
C VAL A 4 11.69 -51.70 -13.14
N SER A 5 12.77 -51.02 -12.75
CA SER A 5 13.17 -50.73 -11.38
C SER A 5 12.46 -49.46 -10.90
N ALA A 6 11.89 -49.49 -9.68
CA ALA A 6 11.12 -48.39 -9.11
C ALA A 6 12.01 -47.48 -8.25
N THR A 7 12.01 -46.17 -8.54
CA THR A 7 12.82 -45.17 -7.86
C THR A 7 12.02 -44.45 -6.76
N CYS A 8 12.42 -44.72 -5.51
CA CYS A 8 12.50 -43.85 -4.33
C CYS A 8 11.49 -42.68 -4.13
N LEU A 9 10.63 -42.79 -3.10
CA LEU A 9 10.11 -41.66 -2.32
C LEU A 9 10.51 -41.87 -0.85
N ARG A 10 11.41 -41.03 -0.34
CA ARG A 10 11.73 -40.97 1.10
C ARG A 10 10.75 -40.05 1.81
N PHE A 11 9.86 -40.65 2.57
CA PHE A 11 9.05 -40.02 3.62
C PHE A 11 9.77 -40.26 4.96
N GLN A 12 10.05 -39.20 5.73
CA GLN A 12 10.44 -39.33 7.14
C GLN A 12 9.35 -38.72 8.03
N PRO A 13 8.79 -39.51 8.96
CA PRO A 13 8.13 -38.99 10.16
C PRO A 13 8.87 -39.46 11.43
N LEU A 14 9.02 -38.60 12.45
CA LEU A 14 9.23 -38.97 13.87
C LEU A 14 9.26 -37.67 14.70
N PHE A 15 8.18 -37.17 15.30
CA PHE A 15 7.44 -37.62 16.48
C PHE A 15 8.27 -37.91 17.75
N SER A 16 7.96 -37.12 18.79
CA SER A 16 8.37 -37.22 20.22
C SER A 16 9.80 -36.75 20.53
N GLN A 17 10.04 -35.88 21.52
CA GLN A 17 10.01 -36.24 22.93
C GLN A 17 9.68 -35.07 23.87
N LEU A 18 8.89 -35.43 24.87
CA LEU A 18 8.37 -34.68 26.00
C LEU A 18 9.15 -35.09 27.28
N LYS A 19 9.68 -34.13 28.06
CA LYS A 19 9.78 -34.09 29.55
C LYS A 19 10.74 -32.98 29.97
N LYS A 20 10.38 -31.97 30.77
CA LYS A 20 9.93 -31.88 32.19
C LYS A 20 11.11 -31.63 33.16
N SER A 21 11.06 -30.45 33.80
CA SER A 21 11.50 -30.11 35.17
C SER A 21 12.96 -30.33 35.56
N SER A 22 13.61 -29.32 36.17
CA SER A 22 13.94 -29.26 37.62
C SER A 22 14.85 -28.06 37.97
N GLN A 23 14.44 -27.28 38.99
CA GLN A 23 15.17 -26.62 40.11
C GLN A 23 16.66 -26.21 39.94
N ALA A 24 17.25 -25.22 40.63
CA ALA A 24 16.95 -24.03 41.44
C ALA A 24 18.31 -23.65 42.11
N ALA A 25 18.71 -22.38 42.23
CA ALA A 25 19.57 -21.87 43.33
C ALA A 25 19.83 -20.36 43.22
N ALA A 26 19.98 -19.73 44.38
CA ALA A 26 19.88 -18.30 44.66
C ALA A 26 21.17 -17.48 44.45
N GLY A 27 20.98 -16.17 44.24
CA GLY A 27 22.01 -15.13 44.38
C GLY A 27 21.34 -13.79 44.65
N LEU A 28 21.29 -13.39 45.92
CA LEU A 28 20.71 -12.15 46.43
C LEU A 28 21.63 -10.95 46.13
N LYS A 29 21.11 -9.89 45.48
CA LYS A 29 21.31 -8.47 45.86
C LYS A 29 20.20 -7.61 45.24
N PRO A 30 19.42 -6.85 46.04
CA PRO A 30 18.96 -5.54 45.60
C PRO A 30 19.49 -4.46 46.54
N VAL A 31 20.08 -3.41 45.99
CA VAL A 31 20.37 -2.18 46.72
C VAL A 31 19.73 -1.00 45.98
N ALA A 32 19.16 -0.11 46.80
CA ALA A 32 18.89 1.30 46.59
C ALA A 32 17.85 1.72 45.54
N LEU A 33 16.65 1.94 46.07
CA LEU A 33 15.89 3.18 46.03
C LEU A 33 16.65 4.39 45.42
N GLY A 34 16.28 4.76 44.19
CA GLY A 34 16.70 5.99 43.51
C GLY A 34 15.48 6.70 42.95
N TRP A 35 14.89 7.56 43.78
CA TRP A 35 13.82 8.50 43.45
C TRP A 35 14.40 9.65 42.62
N ALA A 36 14.00 9.73 41.35
CA ALA A 36 14.06 10.85 40.40
C ALA A 36 14.18 10.20 39.00
N LYS A 37 13.41 10.55 37.96
CA LYS A 37 13.09 11.90 37.49
C LYS A 37 11.85 11.78 36.59
N ASN A 38 10.88 12.65 36.84
CA ASN A 38 10.12 13.40 35.85
C ASN A 38 9.40 12.65 34.70
N THR A 39 8.07 12.65 34.82
CA THR A 39 7.09 12.87 33.73
C THR A 39 7.12 11.93 32.51
N GLY A 40 6.14 11.02 32.49
CA GLY A 40 5.18 10.91 31.39
C GLY A 40 5.70 10.41 30.05
N PHE A 41 5.37 9.15 29.75
CA PHE A 41 5.26 8.60 28.39
C PHE A 41 4.93 9.66 27.31
N PRO A 42 5.63 9.65 26.17
CA PRO A 42 5.00 9.86 24.89
C PRO A 42 5.03 8.53 24.13
N SER A 43 4.16 7.61 24.52
CA SER A 43 3.59 6.68 23.56
C SER A 43 2.68 7.51 22.65
N LEU A 44 2.75 7.29 21.34
CA LEU A 44 2.10 8.02 20.23
C LEU A 44 2.90 9.19 19.66
N LYS A 45 3.50 8.94 18.50
CA LYS A 45 3.03 9.56 17.26
C LYS A 45 3.21 8.58 16.11
N ALA A 46 2.30 7.60 16.06
CA ALA A 46 1.95 6.98 14.80
C ALA A 46 1.58 8.11 13.81
N SER A 47 2.21 8.05 12.64
CA SER A 47 1.82 8.63 11.36
C SER A 47 1.06 9.96 11.41
N ARG A 48 1.77 11.08 11.24
CA ARG A 48 1.17 12.29 10.64
C ARG A 48 1.03 12.12 9.11
N PHE A 49 0.52 10.99 8.63
CA PHE A 49 0.02 10.96 7.26
C PHE A 49 -1.34 11.65 7.24
N ARG A 50 -1.32 12.96 7.41
CA ARG A 50 -2.48 13.82 7.19
C ARG A 50 -2.34 14.37 5.77
N VAL A 51 -2.49 13.50 4.79
CA VAL A 51 -2.78 13.94 3.42
C VAL A 51 -4.30 13.93 3.30
N SER A 52 -4.90 15.00 3.78
CA SER A 52 -6.22 15.42 3.30
C SER A 52 -5.99 16.59 2.37
N CYS A 53 -5.25 16.33 1.29
CA CYS A 53 -5.56 17.00 0.05
C CYS A 53 -6.92 16.42 -0.33
N ALA A 54 -7.95 17.24 -0.36
CA ALA A 54 -9.12 16.90 -1.13
C ALA A 54 -8.84 17.53 -2.47
N ALA A 55 -8.49 16.73 -3.47
CA ALA A 55 -8.42 17.20 -4.84
C ALA A 55 -9.67 18.02 -5.17
N LYS A 56 -9.50 19.03 -6.02
CA LYS A 56 -10.59 19.83 -6.54
C LYS A 56 -11.64 18.87 -7.13
N PRO A 57 -12.94 19.14 -6.90
CA PRO A 57 -13.99 18.27 -7.40
C PRO A 57 -13.92 18.13 -8.93
N GLU A 58 -13.57 19.20 -9.63
CA GLU A 58 -13.35 19.21 -11.08
C GLU A 58 -12.26 18.23 -11.54
N THR A 59 -11.16 18.10 -10.78
CA THR A 59 -10.09 17.16 -11.10
C THR A 59 -10.57 15.72 -10.91
N VAL A 60 -11.32 15.45 -9.85
CA VAL A 60 -11.89 14.12 -9.57
C VAL A 60 -12.86 13.71 -10.69
N ASP A 61 -13.74 14.60 -11.10
CA ASP A 61 -14.71 14.34 -12.17
C ASP A 61 -14.01 13.99 -13.49
N LYS A 62 -12.97 14.74 -13.86
CA LYS A 62 -12.13 14.46 -15.04
C LYS A 62 -11.42 13.11 -14.95
N VAL A 63 -10.85 12.76 -13.79
CA VAL A 63 -10.21 11.45 -13.58
C VAL A 63 -11.23 10.33 -13.78
N ILE A 64 -12.43 10.47 -13.21
CA ILE A 64 -13.51 9.49 -13.37
C ILE A 64 -13.91 9.34 -14.84
N GLU A 65 -14.00 10.44 -15.59
CA GLU A 65 -14.30 10.39 -17.03
C GLU A 65 -13.22 9.65 -17.83
N ILE A 66 -11.94 9.91 -17.56
CA ILE A 66 -10.83 9.25 -18.24
C ILE A 66 -10.84 7.75 -17.93
N VAL A 67 -10.97 7.38 -16.66
CA VAL A 67 -11.03 5.98 -16.24
C VAL A 67 -12.21 5.25 -16.89
N ARG A 68 -13.39 5.89 -16.95
CA ARG A 68 -14.57 5.32 -17.63
C ARG A 68 -14.31 5.09 -19.11
N LYS A 69 -13.64 6.03 -19.79
CA LYS A 69 -13.29 5.91 -21.21
C LYS A 69 -12.29 4.78 -21.47
N GLN A 70 -11.21 4.71 -20.69
CA GLN A 70 -10.17 3.70 -20.88
C GLN A 70 -10.67 2.29 -20.59
N LEU A 71 -11.42 2.11 -19.50
CA LEU A 71 -11.97 0.81 -19.11
C LEU A 71 -13.29 0.47 -19.84
N ALA A 72 -13.73 1.29 -20.80
CA ALA A 72 -14.98 1.16 -21.53
C ALA A 72 -16.20 0.85 -20.63
N LEU A 73 -16.25 1.47 -19.44
CA LEU A 73 -17.30 1.22 -18.46
C LEU A 73 -18.62 1.87 -18.88
N THR A 74 -19.72 1.17 -18.62
CA THR A 74 -21.06 1.70 -18.87
C THR A 74 -21.37 2.87 -17.93
N PRO A 75 -22.26 3.81 -18.33
CA PRO A 75 -22.64 4.93 -17.48
C PRO A 75 -23.36 4.50 -16.19
N GLU A 76 -23.84 3.26 -16.13
CA GLU A 76 -24.48 2.67 -14.95
C GLU A 76 -23.47 2.14 -13.92
N THR A 77 -22.20 1.99 -14.30
CA THR A 77 -21.15 1.60 -13.36
C THR A 77 -20.88 2.75 -12.39
N GLU A 78 -21.20 2.53 -11.12
CA GLU A 78 -20.91 3.49 -10.06
C GLU A 78 -19.41 3.64 -9.86
N LEU A 79 -18.90 4.84 -10.12
CA LEU A 79 -17.53 5.24 -9.85
C LEU A 79 -17.52 6.26 -8.72
N THR A 80 -16.84 5.91 -7.64
CA THR A 80 -16.66 6.77 -6.47
C THR A 80 -15.20 7.12 -6.30
N ASN A 81 -14.93 8.16 -5.51
CA ASN A 81 -13.57 8.61 -5.23
C ASN A 81 -12.72 7.50 -4.56
N GLU A 82 -13.36 6.60 -3.82
CA GLU A 82 -12.69 5.47 -3.15
C GLU A 82 -12.64 4.20 -4.01
N SER A 83 -13.15 4.26 -5.24
CA SER A 83 -13.09 3.13 -6.18
C SER A 83 -11.64 2.82 -6.51
N LYS A 84 -11.30 1.53 -6.41
CA LYS A 84 -9.99 1.00 -6.77
C LYS A 84 -9.97 0.60 -8.23
N PHE A 85 -8.91 0.92 -8.96
CA PHE A 85 -8.79 0.54 -10.37
C PHE A 85 -8.85 -0.98 -10.57
N ALA A 86 -8.18 -1.75 -9.70
CA ALA A 86 -8.25 -3.21 -9.72
C ALA A 86 -9.68 -3.76 -9.47
N ALA A 87 -10.52 -3.05 -8.70
CA ALA A 87 -11.92 -3.45 -8.48
C ALA A 87 -12.82 -3.16 -9.70
N LEU A 88 -12.40 -2.23 -10.55
CA LEU A 88 -13.05 -1.89 -11.82
C LEU A 88 -12.58 -2.79 -12.97
N GLY A 89 -11.68 -3.73 -12.69
CA GLY A 89 -11.12 -4.65 -13.69
C GLY A 89 -9.93 -4.10 -14.46
N ALA A 90 -9.35 -2.97 -14.03
CA ALA A 90 -8.12 -2.44 -14.64
C ALA A 90 -6.96 -3.40 -14.37
N ASP A 91 -6.26 -3.79 -15.42
CA ASP A 91 -5.01 -4.54 -15.34
C ASP A 91 -3.78 -3.61 -15.30
N SER A 92 -2.59 -4.20 -15.33
CA SER A 92 -1.33 -3.44 -15.31
C SER A 92 -1.12 -2.59 -16.56
N LEU A 93 -1.66 -2.99 -17.71
CA LEU A 93 -1.57 -2.25 -18.96
C LEU A 93 -2.58 -1.08 -18.95
N ASP A 94 -3.81 -1.35 -18.53
CA ASP A 94 -4.86 -0.34 -18.38
C ASP A 94 -4.40 0.81 -17.46
N THR A 95 -3.69 0.46 -16.37
CA THR A 95 -3.16 1.46 -15.43
C THR A 95 -2.14 2.39 -16.10
N VAL A 96 -1.29 1.87 -16.98
CA VAL A 96 -0.33 2.68 -17.77
C VAL A 96 -1.06 3.58 -18.75
N GLU A 97 -2.06 3.06 -19.46
CA GLU A 97 -2.87 3.85 -20.40
C GLU A 97 -3.65 4.97 -19.72
N ILE A 98 -4.23 4.70 -18.55
CA ILE A 98 -4.92 5.69 -17.72
C ILE A 98 -3.94 6.80 -17.32
N VAL A 99 -2.74 6.45 -16.83
CA VAL A 99 -1.75 7.42 -16.38
C VAL A 99 -1.29 8.30 -17.55
N MET A 100 -1.00 7.72 -18.71
CA MET A 100 -0.63 8.48 -19.92
C MET A 100 -1.73 9.45 -20.35
N ALA A 101 -3.00 9.03 -20.30
CA ALA A 101 -4.13 9.89 -20.62
C ALA A 101 -4.31 11.03 -19.60
N LEU A 102 -4.00 10.80 -18.33
CA LEU A 102 -4.02 11.83 -17.29
C LEU A 102 -2.87 12.84 -17.48
N GLU A 103 -1.67 12.36 -17.84
CA GLU A 103 -0.54 13.22 -18.17
C GLU A 103 -0.86 14.16 -19.34
N GLU A 104 -1.46 13.63 -20.40
CA GLU A 104 -1.87 14.41 -21.58
C GLU A 104 -3.00 15.40 -21.27
N GLU A 105 -4.05 14.99 -20.54
CA GLU A 105 -5.19 15.87 -20.21
C GLU A 105 -4.80 17.06 -19.32
N PHE A 106 -3.90 16.84 -18.36
CA PHE A 106 -3.49 17.86 -17.40
C PHE A 106 -2.16 18.52 -17.75
N ASP A 107 -1.50 18.08 -18.81
CA ASP A 107 -0.17 18.52 -19.25
C ASP A 107 0.86 18.42 -18.10
N ILE A 108 0.88 17.28 -17.40
CA ILE A 108 1.77 17.00 -16.26
C ILE A 108 2.69 15.83 -16.58
N ASN A 109 3.73 15.65 -15.76
CA ASN A 109 4.64 14.52 -15.85
C ASN A 109 4.55 13.71 -14.55
N VAL A 110 4.07 12.47 -14.63
CA VAL A 110 3.94 11.56 -13.50
C VAL A 110 5.09 10.56 -13.54
N GLU A 111 5.89 10.50 -12.48
CA GLU A 111 6.95 9.50 -12.40
C GLU A 111 6.36 8.09 -12.31
N GLU A 112 7.01 7.11 -12.95
CA GLU A 112 6.54 5.72 -12.99
C GLU A 112 6.39 5.09 -11.59
N GLU A 113 7.27 5.43 -10.65
CA GLU A 113 7.14 4.98 -9.27
C GLU A 113 5.85 5.51 -8.63
N ASN A 114 5.51 6.78 -8.87
CA ASN A 114 4.30 7.38 -8.34
C ASN A 114 3.06 6.76 -8.98
N SER A 115 3.07 6.54 -10.30
CA SER A 115 1.94 5.98 -11.04
C SER A 115 1.60 4.55 -10.60
N GLN A 116 2.61 3.71 -10.34
CA GLN A 116 2.41 2.34 -9.84
C GLN A 116 1.84 2.29 -8.42
N ASN A 117 2.03 3.35 -7.62
CA ASN A 117 1.50 3.44 -6.27
C ASN A 117 0.04 3.95 -6.23
N ILE A 118 -0.53 4.38 -7.35
CA ILE A 118 -1.91 4.86 -7.41
C ILE A 118 -2.87 3.66 -7.46
N THR A 119 -3.69 3.50 -6.42
CA THR A 119 -4.64 2.39 -6.35
C THR A 119 -6.10 2.84 -6.47
N THR A 120 -6.38 4.10 -6.16
CA THR A 120 -7.74 4.67 -6.13
C THR A 120 -7.86 5.94 -6.96
N VAL A 121 -9.11 6.24 -7.38
CA VAL A 121 -9.47 7.48 -8.07
C VAL A 121 -9.04 8.72 -7.28
N ARG A 122 -9.26 8.70 -5.96
CA ARG A 122 -8.88 9.80 -5.06
C ARG A 122 -7.37 10.02 -5.05
N GLU A 123 -6.57 8.97 -4.92
CA GLU A 123 -5.10 9.08 -4.93
C GLU A 123 -4.61 9.66 -6.25
N ALA A 124 -5.21 9.26 -7.37
CA ALA A 124 -4.90 9.81 -8.69
C ALA A 124 -5.18 11.32 -8.75
N ALA A 125 -6.40 11.72 -8.36
CA ALA A 125 -6.80 13.12 -8.37
C ALA A 125 -5.94 13.98 -7.42
N ASP A 126 -5.63 13.48 -6.23
CA ASP A 126 -4.79 14.17 -5.25
C ASP A 126 -3.35 14.35 -5.75
N MET A 127 -2.83 13.40 -6.53
CA MET A 127 -1.52 13.50 -7.15
C MET A 127 -1.50 14.54 -8.29
N ILE A 128 -2.50 14.47 -9.18
CA ILE A 128 -2.64 15.40 -10.31
C ILE A 128 -2.70 16.82 -9.80
N ASP A 129 -3.53 17.08 -8.78
CA ASP A 129 -3.68 18.42 -8.23
C ASP A 129 -2.39 18.98 -7.63
N LYS A 130 -1.53 18.12 -7.06
CA LYS A 130 -0.21 18.54 -6.56
C LYS A 130 0.71 18.90 -7.72
N LEU A 131 0.80 18.05 -8.74
CA LEU A 131 1.65 18.28 -9.90
C LEU A 131 1.23 19.51 -10.70
N VAL A 132 -0.08 19.73 -10.86
CA VAL A 132 -0.63 20.94 -11.48
C VAL A 132 -0.26 22.20 -10.67
N GLN A 133 -0.30 22.13 -9.34
CA GLN A 133 0.11 23.25 -8.48
C GLN A 133 1.62 23.50 -8.53
N GLU A 134 2.44 22.45 -8.55
CA GLU A 134 3.90 22.55 -8.69
C GLU A 134 4.29 23.13 -10.05
N LYS A 135 3.63 22.70 -11.14
CA LYS A 135 3.82 23.28 -12.47
C LYS A 135 3.43 24.77 -12.50
N ALA A 136 2.34 25.15 -11.83
CA ALA A 136 1.92 26.55 -11.75
C ALA A 136 2.85 27.42 -10.87
N GLY A 137 3.54 26.82 -9.89
CA GLY A 137 4.48 27.50 -8.98
C GLY A 137 5.95 27.47 -9.40
N GLY A 138 6.33 26.56 -10.31
CA GLY A 138 7.71 26.33 -10.74
C GLY A 138 8.18 27.16 -11.94
N GLY A 139 7.35 28.06 -12.46
CA GLY A 139 7.75 29.04 -13.47
C GLY A 139 8.39 30.28 -12.84
N SER A 140 9.63 30.15 -12.35
CA SER A 140 10.52 31.30 -12.09
C SER A 140 11.92 31.05 -12.64
#